data_AF-A0A9R0VDI4-F1
#
_entry.id   AF-A0A9R0VDI4-F1
#
_cell.length_a   1.000
_cell.length_b   1.000
_cell.length_c   1.000
_cell.angle_alpha   90.00
_cell.angle_beta   90.00
_cell.angle_gamma   90.00
#
_symmetry.space_group_name_H-M   'P 1'
#
loop_
_entity.id
_entity.type
_entity.pdbx_description
1 polymer ?
#
loop_
_entity_poly.entity_id
_entity_poly.type
_entity_poly.pdbx_seq_one_letter_code
_entity_poly.pdbx_strand_id
1 'polypeptide(L)'
;MSSSLALLLFLAAATVPILAVNASVLPAAASANDTLQRGIVATNQIAHNVTSTLHIISDLVRDLNTCTGYYTTMARTVAAALGDLHAGRVVNATDKLSDALGPPSDCDIVLSGVGVIGKVARDPIRQENDENERLVQLAINILNPPRS
;
A
#
# COMPACT_ATOMS: atom_id res chain seq x y z
N MET A 1 27.97 -22.06 41.71
CA MET A 1 26.78 -22.73 42.29
C MET A 1 25.59 -21.94 41.79
N SER A 2 25.04 -22.33 40.63
CA SER A 2 23.78 -23.10 40.52
C SER A 2 22.59 -22.24 40.97
N SER A 3 21.85 -21.64 40.03
CA SER A 3 20.75 -22.24 39.24
C SER A 3 19.40 -21.90 39.84
N SER A 4 18.54 -21.26 39.05
CA SER A 4 17.14 -21.63 38.76
C SER A 4 16.50 -20.45 38.03
N LEU A 5 16.32 -20.52 36.72
CA LEU A 5 15.12 -21.04 36.04
C LEU A 5 13.81 -20.36 36.46
N ALA A 6 13.02 -20.05 35.43
CA ALA A 6 11.63 -19.59 35.43
C ALA A 6 11.41 -18.08 35.66
N LEU A 7 11.52 -17.31 34.57
CA LEU A 7 10.31 -16.71 34.02
C LEU A 7 10.51 -16.44 32.51
N LEU A 8 10.19 -17.48 31.72
CA LEU A 8 9.72 -17.29 30.35
C LEU A 8 8.47 -16.40 30.39
N LEU A 9 8.36 -15.44 29.46
CA LEU A 9 7.19 -15.26 28.56
C LEU A 9 7.18 -13.85 27.93
N PHE A 10 7.27 -13.85 26.59
CA PHE A 10 6.96 -12.76 25.63
C PHE A 10 7.95 -11.57 25.62
N LEU A 11 8.52 -11.10 24.51
CA LEU A 11 7.98 -10.95 23.16
C LEU A 11 9.02 -11.30 22.08
N ALA A 12 8.57 -12.08 21.10
CA ALA A 12 9.22 -12.23 19.81
C ALA A 12 8.51 -11.37 18.75
N ALA A 13 9.28 -11.05 17.71
CA ALA A 13 8.86 -10.77 16.33
C ALA A 13 8.48 -9.33 15.95
N ALA A 14 9.48 -8.61 15.45
CA ALA A 14 9.37 -7.85 14.20
C ALA A 14 10.75 -7.72 13.52
N THR A 15 11.45 -8.83 13.33
CA THR A 15 12.59 -8.90 12.41
C THR A 15 12.06 -9.42 11.08
N VAL A 16 11.96 -8.52 10.10
CA VAL A 16 11.81 -8.86 8.68
C VAL A 16 12.85 -9.94 8.35
N PRO A 17 12.47 -11.09 7.75
CA PRO A 17 13.46 -12.08 7.38
C PRO A 17 14.22 -11.54 6.17
N ILE A 18 15.34 -10.86 6.43
CA ILE A 18 16.47 -10.90 5.52
C ILE A 18 16.84 -12.38 5.46
N LEU A 19 16.41 -13.08 4.40
CA LEU A 19 16.69 -14.49 4.21
C LEU A 19 18.18 -14.70 4.45
N ALA A 20 18.45 -15.46 5.52
CA ALA A 20 19.75 -15.81 6.00
C ALA A 20 20.63 -16.23 4.83
N VAL A 21 21.69 -15.45 4.58
CA VAL A 21 22.90 -16.04 3.99
C VAL A 21 23.29 -17.13 4.96
N ASN A 22 22.96 -18.38 4.65
CA ASN A 22 23.43 -19.53 5.40
C ASN A 22 24.92 -19.70 5.05
N ALA A 23 25.77 -18.86 5.62
CA ALA A 23 27.21 -18.79 5.41
C ALA A 23 27.96 -19.96 6.09
N SER A 24 27.28 -21.07 6.38
CA SER A 24 27.73 -22.12 7.28
C SER A 24 27.94 -23.48 6.61
N VAL A 25 28.19 -23.53 5.30
CA VAL A 25 28.87 -24.67 4.65
C VAL A 25 29.75 -24.16 3.49
N LEU A 26 30.91 -23.58 3.79
CA LEU A 26 31.97 -23.39 2.79
C LEU A 26 33.18 -24.22 3.21
N PRO A 27 33.34 -25.44 2.67
CA PRO A 27 34.61 -26.16 2.78
C PRO A 27 35.69 -25.33 2.09
N ALA A 28 36.80 -25.15 2.80
CA ALA A 28 38.00 -24.48 2.30
C ALA A 28 38.55 -25.21 1.05
N ALA A 29 38.99 -24.42 0.08
CA ALA A 29 39.62 -24.81 -1.20
C ALA A 29 38.70 -25.54 -2.20
N ALA A 30 37.86 -24.77 -2.89
CA ALA A 30 37.14 -25.26 -4.07
C ALA A 30 37.82 -24.70 -5.34
N SER A 31 37.93 -25.52 -6.38
CA SER A 31 38.57 -25.18 -7.65
C SER A 31 37.96 -23.91 -8.27
N ALA A 32 38.66 -23.25 -9.21
CA ALA A 32 38.10 -22.12 -9.95
C ALA A 32 36.73 -22.46 -10.58
N ASN A 33 36.52 -23.73 -10.95
CA ASN A 33 35.25 -24.26 -11.48
C ASN A 33 34.13 -24.23 -10.43
N ASP A 34 34.40 -24.60 -9.18
CA ASP A 34 33.42 -24.56 -8.08
C ASP A 34 33.05 -23.12 -7.71
N THR A 35 34.02 -22.21 -7.76
CA THR A 35 33.78 -20.78 -7.51
C THR A 35 32.96 -20.14 -8.62
N LEU A 36 33.27 -20.47 -9.89
CA LEU A 36 32.51 -20.03 -11.04
C LEU A 36 31.05 -20.52 -10.97
N GLN A 37 30.84 -21.81 -10.69
CA GLN A 37 29.50 -22.39 -10.62
C GLN A 37 28.66 -21.77 -9.50
N ARG A 38 29.25 -21.54 -8.31
CA ARG A 38 28.56 -20.81 -7.23
C ARG A 38 28.23 -19.38 -7.62
N GLY A 39 29.13 -18.69 -8.31
CA GLY A 39 28.91 -17.36 -8.85
C GLY A 39 27.73 -17.31 -9.82
N ILE A 40 27.62 -18.28 -10.73
CA ILE A 40 26.50 -18.40 -11.67
C ILE A 40 25.17 -18.60 -10.92
N VAL A 41 25.11 -19.52 -9.96
CA VAL A 41 23.89 -19.77 -9.18
C VAL A 41 23.45 -18.52 -8.40
N ALA A 42 24.39 -17.85 -7.73
CA ALA A 42 24.10 -16.61 -7.00
C ALA A 42 23.59 -15.51 -7.94
N THR A 43 24.23 -15.35 -9.10
CA THR A 43 23.83 -14.35 -10.11
C THR A 43 22.45 -14.63 -10.67
N ASN A 44 22.11 -15.90 -10.93
CA ASN A 44 20.77 -16.30 -11.38
C ASN A 44 19.71 -15.96 -10.33
N GLN A 45 20.00 -16.20 -9.04
CA GLN A 45 19.07 -15.83 -7.97
C GLN A 45 18.88 -14.30 -7.88
N ILE A 46 19.96 -13.53 -8.01
CA ILE A 46 19.90 -12.06 -8.05
C ILE A 46 19.04 -11.61 -9.22
N ALA A 47 19.26 -12.14 -10.42
CA ALA A 47 18.47 -11.80 -11.61
C ALA A 47 16.98 -12.11 -11.42
N HIS A 48 16.66 -13.23 -10.78
CA HIS A 48 15.29 -13.61 -10.45
C HIS A 48 14.65 -12.64 -9.44
N ASN A 49 15.39 -12.25 -8.40
CA ASN A 49 14.94 -11.29 -7.40
C ASN A 49 14.73 -9.88 -7.99
N VAL A 50 15.64 -9.43 -8.87
CA VAL A 50 15.50 -8.15 -9.59
C VAL A 50 14.26 -8.17 -10.47
N THR A 51 14.04 -9.24 -11.23
CA THR A 51 12.86 -9.39 -12.09
C THR A 51 11.57 -9.36 -11.28
N SER A 52 11.52 -10.07 -10.15
CA SER A 52 10.35 -10.04 -9.25
C SER A 52 10.12 -8.65 -8.66
N THR A 53 11.18 -7.93 -8.28
CA THR A 53 11.09 -6.56 -7.76
C THR A 53 10.54 -5.60 -8.82
N LEU A 54 11.01 -5.71 -10.07
CA LEU A 54 10.50 -4.92 -11.20
C LEU A 54 9.01 -5.17 -11.45
N HIS A 55 8.55 -6.42 -11.31
CA HIS A 55 7.13 -6.74 -11.43
C HIS A 55 6.28 -6.07 -10.34
N ILE A 56 6.74 -6.11 -9.09
CA ILE A 56 6.08 -5.43 -7.96
C ILE A 56 6.01 -3.91 -8.21
N ILE A 57 7.10 -3.30 -8.66
CA ILE A 57 7.13 -1.86 -8.99
C ILE A 57 6.16 -1.55 -10.13
N SER A 58 6.15 -2.36 -11.19
CA SER A 58 5.24 -2.16 -12.32
C SER A 58 3.78 -2.25 -11.91
N ASP A 59 3.44 -3.20 -11.05
CA ASP A 59 2.09 -3.33 -10.51
C ASP A 59 1.71 -2.15 -9.61
N LEU A 60 2.64 -1.66 -8.77
CA LEU A 60 2.40 -0.48 -7.95
C LEU A 60 2.16 0.77 -8.80
N VAL A 61 2.95 0.98 -9.85
CA VAL A 61 2.76 2.11 -10.78
C VAL A 61 1.39 2.03 -11.47
N ARG A 62 0.97 0.84 -11.89
CA ARG A 62 -0.37 0.63 -12.46
C ARG A 62 -1.45 1.00 -11.45
N ASP A 63 -1.34 0.53 -10.22
CA ASP A 63 -2.33 0.74 -9.17
C ASP A 63 -2.42 2.23 -8.79
N LEU A 64 -1.29 2.93 -8.69
CA LEU A 64 -1.24 4.38 -8.48
C LEU A 64 -1.87 5.17 -9.65
N ASN A 65 -1.70 4.71 -10.88
CA ASN A 65 -2.37 5.32 -12.04
C ASN A 65 -3.89 5.14 -11.97
N THR A 66 -4.37 3.98 -11.51
CA THR A 66 -5.80 3.75 -11.26
C THR A 66 -6.32 4.72 -10.18
N CYS A 67 -5.64 4.82 -9.05
CA CYS A 67 -5.97 5.80 -7.99
C CYS A 67 -5.97 7.24 -8.50
N THR A 68 -5.00 7.61 -9.35
CA THR A 68 -4.95 8.94 -9.98
C THR A 68 -6.21 9.19 -10.81
N GLY A 69 -6.74 8.17 -11.51
CA GLY A 69 -8.00 8.24 -12.23
C GLY A 69 -9.22 8.49 -11.31
N TYR A 70 -9.28 7.79 -10.18
CA TYR A 70 -10.30 7.99 -9.16
C TYR A 70 -10.28 9.43 -8.62
N TYR A 71 -9.10 9.90 -8.21
CA TYR A 71 -8.93 11.26 -7.69
C TYR A 71 -9.17 12.35 -8.71
N THR A 72 -8.81 12.12 -9.98
CA THR A 72 -9.13 13.06 -11.06
C THR A 72 -10.64 13.20 -11.24
N THR A 73 -11.38 12.10 -11.12
CA THR A 73 -12.84 12.11 -11.20
C THR A 73 -13.43 12.84 -10.00
N MET A 74 -12.99 12.50 -8.79
CA MET A 74 -13.39 13.16 -7.55
C MET A 74 -13.15 14.67 -7.61
N ALA A 75 -11.98 15.12 -8.08
CA ALA A 75 -11.65 16.53 -8.21
C ALA A 75 -12.61 17.28 -9.15
N ARG A 76 -12.98 16.67 -10.29
CA ARG A 76 -13.97 17.26 -11.21
C ARG A 76 -15.35 17.36 -10.56
N THR A 77 -15.78 16.32 -9.85
CA THR A 77 -17.07 16.30 -9.15
C THR A 77 -17.13 17.37 -8.06
N VAL A 78 -16.08 17.50 -7.24
CA VAL A 78 -15.98 18.54 -6.21
C VAL A 78 -15.98 19.94 -6.82
N ALA A 79 -15.23 20.16 -7.92
CA ALA A 79 -15.25 21.44 -8.63
C ALA A 79 -16.64 21.79 -9.19
N ALA A 80 -17.38 20.80 -9.69
CA ALA A 80 -18.75 20.99 -10.16
C ALA A 80 -19.70 21.29 -8.99
N ALA A 81 -19.55 20.62 -7.84
CA ALA A 81 -20.30 20.93 -6.62
C ALA A 81 -20.05 22.38 -6.15
N LEU A 82 -18.79 22.82 -6.18
CA LEU A 82 -18.45 24.22 -5.87
C LEU A 82 -19.13 25.20 -6.83
N GLY A 83 -19.18 24.87 -8.13
CA GLY A 83 -19.92 25.65 -9.12
C GLY A 83 -21.43 25.75 -8.83
N ASP A 84 -22.03 24.68 -8.29
CA ASP A 84 -23.43 24.70 -7.84
C ASP A 84 -23.63 25.55 -6.59
N LEU A 85 -22.71 25.47 -5.62
CA LEU A 85 -22.74 26.30 -4.41
C LEU A 85 -22.66 27.79 -4.73
N HIS A 86 -21.74 28.20 -5.61
CA HIS A 86 -21.64 29.60 -6.04
C HIS A 86 -22.90 30.11 -6.72
N ALA A 87 -23.70 29.22 -7.31
CA ALA A 87 -24.99 29.55 -7.92
C ALA A 87 -26.20 29.34 -7.00
N GLY A 88 -25.98 29.05 -5.71
CA GLY A 88 -27.03 28.81 -4.73
C GLY A 88 -27.79 27.48 -4.90
N ARG A 89 -27.31 26.56 -5.73
CA ARG A 89 -27.95 25.26 -6.00
C ARG A 89 -27.50 24.20 -4.98
N VAL A 90 -27.93 24.37 -3.74
CA VAL A 90 -27.47 23.54 -2.61
C VAL A 90 -27.76 22.04 -2.80
N VAL A 91 -28.96 21.67 -3.27
CA VAL A 91 -29.31 20.24 -3.49
C VAL A 91 -28.37 19.59 -4.51
N ASN A 92 -28.16 20.24 -5.66
CA ASN A 92 -27.27 19.73 -6.71
C ASN A 92 -25.81 19.59 -6.23
N ALA A 93 -25.35 20.50 -5.36
CA ALA A 93 -24.03 20.43 -4.76
C ALA A 93 -23.91 19.25 -3.78
N THR A 94 -24.92 19.03 -2.94
CA THR A 94 -24.97 17.90 -2.00
C THR A 94 -24.98 16.56 -2.73
N ASP A 95 -25.75 16.43 -3.81
CA ASP A 95 -25.77 15.21 -4.63
C ASP A 95 -24.37 14.91 -5.20
N LYS A 96 -23.71 15.92 -5.78
CA LYS A 96 -22.35 15.78 -6.32
C LYS A 96 -21.31 15.45 -5.25
N LEU A 97 -21.40 16.08 -4.07
CA LEU A 97 -20.49 15.74 -2.97
C LEU A 97 -20.72 14.30 -2.49
N SER A 98 -21.96 13.81 -2.53
CA SER A 98 -22.25 12.41 -2.25
C SER A 98 -21.63 11.48 -3.30
N ASP A 99 -21.68 11.85 -4.58
CA ASP A 99 -20.99 11.12 -5.66
C ASP A 99 -19.45 11.17 -5.56
N ALA A 100 -18.90 12.13 -4.80
CA ALA A 100 -17.47 12.22 -4.53
C ALA A 100 -17.02 11.33 -3.36
N LEU A 101 -17.94 10.67 -2.65
CA LEU A 101 -17.64 9.61 -1.69
C LEU A 101 -17.33 8.30 -2.42
N GLY A 102 -16.40 7.50 -1.91
CA GLY A 102 -16.02 6.21 -2.50
C GLY A 102 -14.64 6.20 -3.19
N PRO A 103 -14.26 7.15 -4.07
CA PRO A 103 -12.96 7.17 -4.73
C PRO A 103 -11.74 6.99 -3.79
N PRO A 104 -11.70 7.58 -2.58
CA PRO A 104 -10.62 7.32 -1.63
C PRO A 104 -10.57 5.84 -1.19
N SER A 105 -11.71 5.26 -0.81
CA SER A 105 -11.84 3.85 -0.40
C SER A 105 -11.53 2.87 -1.53
N ASP A 106 -11.97 3.18 -2.76
CA ASP A 106 -11.65 2.38 -3.96
C ASP A 106 -10.14 2.36 -4.24
N CYS A 107 -9.46 3.49 -3.99
CA CYS A 107 -8.01 3.54 -4.09
C CYS A 107 -7.32 2.70 -3.00
N ASP A 108 -7.81 2.76 -1.76
CA ASP A 108 -7.34 1.92 -0.65
C ASP A 108 -7.44 0.43 -0.98
N ILE A 109 -8.56 0.00 -1.56
CA ILE A 109 -8.79 -1.40 -1.97
C ILE A 109 -7.78 -1.83 -3.03
N VAL A 110 -7.54 -0.98 -4.03
CA VAL A 110 -6.58 -1.23 -5.11
C VAL A 110 -5.15 -1.36 -4.54
N LEU A 111 -4.73 -0.44 -3.67
CA LEU A 111 -3.38 -0.43 -3.09
C LEU A 111 -3.17 -1.50 -2.02
N SER A 112 -4.22 -1.86 -1.28
CA SER A 112 -4.20 -2.96 -0.32
C SER A 112 -4.13 -4.33 -0.99
N GLY A 113 -4.39 -4.41 -2.30
CA GLY A 113 -4.24 -5.64 -3.08
C GLY A 113 -5.13 -6.78 -2.60
N VAL A 114 -6.30 -6.47 -2.03
CA VAL A 114 -7.25 -7.47 -1.49
C VAL A 114 -7.59 -8.47 -2.61
N GLY A 115 -7.03 -9.67 -2.51
CA GLY A 115 -7.20 -10.76 -3.50
C GLY A 115 -5.94 -11.24 -4.21
N VAL A 116 -4.77 -10.58 -4.06
CA VAL A 116 -3.52 -10.98 -4.73
C VAL A 116 -2.48 -11.42 -3.70
N ILE A 117 -2.20 -12.73 -3.63
CA ILE A 117 -1.19 -13.31 -2.74
C ILE A 117 0.19 -12.78 -3.17
N GLY A 118 0.79 -11.88 -2.38
CA GLY A 118 2.18 -11.45 -2.57
C GLY A 118 2.46 -9.95 -2.49
N LYS A 119 1.45 -9.07 -2.41
CA LYS A 119 1.70 -7.64 -2.14
C LYS A 119 1.89 -7.42 -0.65
N VAL A 120 3.07 -6.93 -0.25
CA VAL A 120 3.34 -6.51 1.13
C VAL A 120 2.41 -5.35 1.44
N ALA A 121 1.49 -5.56 2.39
CA ALA A 121 0.48 -4.59 2.79
C ALA A 121 1.13 -3.36 3.45
N ARG A 122 1.45 -2.34 2.64
CA ARG A 122 1.50 -0.95 3.09
C ARG A 122 0.95 -0.11 1.95
N ASP A 123 -0.32 0.23 2.07
CA ASP A 123 -0.89 1.32 1.29
C ASP A 123 -0.16 2.62 1.67
N PRO A 124 0.60 3.22 0.74
CA PRO A 124 1.39 4.42 1.05
C PRO A 124 0.55 5.69 1.18
N ILE A 125 -0.74 5.70 0.83
CA ILE A 125 -1.59 6.91 0.81
C ILE A 125 -2.90 6.77 1.59
N ARG A 126 -3.03 5.72 2.40
CA ARG A 126 -4.21 5.46 3.22
C ARG A 126 -4.61 6.62 4.14
N GLN A 127 -3.63 7.32 4.71
CA GLN A 127 -3.92 8.45 5.60
C GLN A 127 -4.59 9.60 4.84
N GLU A 128 -4.09 9.90 3.64
CA GLU A 128 -4.64 10.90 2.74
C GLU A 128 -6.05 10.50 2.27
N ASN A 129 -6.29 9.21 2.01
CA ASN A 129 -7.60 8.69 1.63
C ASN A 129 -8.64 8.86 2.75
N ASP A 130 -8.30 8.46 3.99
CA ASP A 130 -9.13 8.63 5.18
C ASP A 130 -9.53 10.09 5.40
N GLU A 131 -8.59 11.03 5.20
CA GLU A 131 -8.83 12.46 5.41
C GLU A 131 -9.75 13.04 4.33
N ASN A 132 -9.52 12.70 3.06
CA ASN A 132 -10.34 13.18 1.96
C ASN A 132 -11.81 12.73 2.09
N GLU A 133 -12.05 11.49 2.52
CA GLU A 133 -13.42 11.00 2.77
C GLU A 133 -14.09 11.77 3.91
N ARG A 134 -13.38 12.02 5.02
CA ARG A 134 -13.89 12.83 6.14
C ARG A 134 -14.26 14.24 5.72
N LEU A 135 -13.43 14.88 4.90
CA LEU A 135 -13.67 16.26 4.44
C LEU A 135 -14.91 16.35 3.54
N VAL A 136 -15.12 15.39 2.63
CA VAL A 136 -16.35 15.32 1.82
C VAL A 136 -17.57 15.10 2.71
N GLN A 137 -17.49 14.18 3.66
CA GLN A 137 -18.59 13.91 4.58
C GLN A 137 -18.95 15.13 5.44
N LEU A 138 -17.94 15.87 5.91
CA LEU A 138 -18.13 17.12 6.64
C LEU A 138 -18.86 18.15 5.76
N ALA A 139 -18.45 18.31 4.50
CA ALA A 139 -19.10 19.23 3.58
C ALA A 139 -20.58 18.88 3.37
N ILE A 140 -20.91 17.59 3.19
CA ILE A 140 -22.30 17.12 3.09
C ILE A 140 -23.09 17.47 4.36
N ASN A 141 -22.53 17.22 5.54
CA ASN A 141 -23.20 17.49 6.82
C ASN A 141 -23.47 18.99 7.05
N ILE A 142 -22.59 19.87 6.54
CA ILE A 142 -22.80 21.32 6.60
C ILE A 142 -23.96 21.74 5.68
N LEU A 143 -24.02 21.18 4.48
CA LEU A 143 -25.05 21.51 3.49
C LEU A 143 -26.42 20.89 3.79
N ASN A 144 -26.43 19.76 4.50
CA ASN A 144 -27.63 19.05 4.91
C ASN A 144 -27.52 18.62 6.38
N PRO A 145 -27.70 19.55 7.32
CA PRO A 145 -27.52 19.26 8.74
C PRO A 145 -28.51 18.20 9.21
N PRO A 146 -28.07 17.23 10.05
CA PRO A 146 -28.97 16.24 10.62
C PRO A 146 -30.08 16.93 11.41
N ARG A 147 -31.33 16.52 11.19
CA ARG A 147 -32.48 17.04 11.95
C ARG A 147 -32.35 16.58 13.40
N SER A 148 -32.30 17.53 14.33
CA SER A 148 -32.34 17.33 15.78
C SER A 148 -33.69 16.78 16.24
#